data_AF-S4TZN5-F1
#
_entry.id   AF-S4TZN5-F1
#
_cell.length_a   1.000
_cell.length_b   1.000
_cell.length_c   1.000
_cell.angle_alpha   90.00
_cell.angle_beta   90.00
_cell.angle_gamma   90.00
#
_symmetry.space_group_name_H-M   'P 1'
#
loop_
_entity.id
_entity.type
_entity.pdbx_description
1 polymer ?
#
loop_
_entity_poly.entity_id
_entity_poly.type
_entity_poly.pdbx_seq_one_letter_code
_entity_poly.pdbx_strand_id
1 'polypeptide(L)'
;VAWREFYKHVLVNWPFVCMNKPYKPEYSNIAWSYDQDHFAAWCEGRTGFPIVDAAMRQLNHIGYMHNRCRMIVASFLSKDLLIDWRKGERYFMEHLIDGDFASNHGGWG
;
A
#
# COMPACT_ATOMS: atom_id res chain seq x y z
N VAL A 1 -2.01 6.76 18.57
CA VAL A 1 -3.46 7.12 18.52
C VAL A 1 -3.70 8.39 17.69
N ALA A 2 -2.91 9.46 17.85
CA ALA A 2 -3.08 10.72 17.08
C ALA A 2 -3.09 10.55 15.55
N TRP A 3 -2.24 9.67 14.99
CA TRP A 3 -2.20 9.40 13.55
C TRP A 3 -3.49 8.79 12.99
N ARG A 4 -4.17 7.93 13.76
CA ARG A 4 -5.45 7.35 13.35
C ARG A 4 -6.54 8.41 13.24
N GLU A 5 -6.60 9.33 14.21
CA GLU A 5 -7.57 10.43 14.21
C GLU A 5 -7.25 11.44 13.10
N PHE A 6 -5.97 11.69 12.84
CA PHE A 6 -5.53 12.53 11.72
C PHE A 6 -6.04 12.00 10.37
N TYR A 7 -5.85 10.71 10.06
CA TYR A 7 -6.31 10.15 8.79
C TYR A 7 -7.84 10.20 8.64
N LYS A 8 -8.59 10.01 9.73
CA LYS A 8 -10.05 10.18 9.72
C LYS A 8 -10.47 11.62 9.43
N HIS A 9 -9.82 12.61 10.08
CA HIS A 9 -10.11 14.02 9.85
C HIS A 9 -9.75 14.44 8.42
N VAL A 10 -8.63 13.94 7.89
CA VAL A 10 -8.25 14.18 6.49
C VAL A 10 -9.30 13.63 5.52
N LEU A 11 -9.79 12.42 5.77
CA LEU A 11 -10.79 11.79 4.91
C LEU A 11 -12.12 12.58 4.90
N VAL A 12 -12.52 13.16 6.04
CA VAL A 12 -13.72 14.01 6.13
C VAL A 12 -13.52 15.35 5.43
N ASN A 13 -12.37 16.00 5.61
CA ASN A 13 -12.10 17.31 5.02
C ASN A 13 -11.79 17.26 3.51
N TRP A 14 -11.21 16.16 3.03
CA TRP A 14 -10.78 16.00 1.65
C TRP A 14 -11.37 14.70 1.05
N PRO A 15 -12.67 14.70 0.71
CA PRO A 15 -13.36 13.50 0.22
C PRO A 15 -12.84 13.01 -1.14
N PHE A 16 -12.03 13.80 -1.86
CA PHE A 16 -11.41 13.31 -3.10
C PHE A 16 -10.36 12.22 -2.85
N VAL A 17 -9.86 12.10 -1.62
CA VAL A 17 -8.87 11.09 -1.22
C VAL A 17 -9.48 9.69 -1.33
N CYS A 18 -10.76 9.50 -0.99
CA CYS A 18 -11.44 8.21 -1.18
C CYS A 18 -11.86 7.92 -2.63
N MET A 19 -11.52 8.78 -3.61
CA MET A 19 -11.88 8.63 -5.02
C MET A 19 -10.72 8.13 -5.89
N ASN A 20 -9.78 7.36 -5.32
CA ASN A 20 -8.58 6.85 -6.00
C ASN A 20 -7.69 7.94 -6.62
N LYS A 21 -7.73 9.16 -6.08
CA LYS A 21 -6.90 10.27 -6.53
C LYS A 21 -5.70 10.43 -5.60
N PRO A 22 -4.48 10.67 -6.13
CA PRO A 22 -3.34 10.98 -5.29
C PRO A 22 -3.61 12.29 -4.53
N TYR A 23 -3.10 12.40 -3.29
CA TYR A 23 -3.29 13.61 -2.49
C TYR A 23 -2.68 14.84 -3.16
N LYS A 24 -1.51 14.67 -3.82
CA LYS A 24 -0.91 15.69 -4.68
C LYS A 24 -1.30 15.44 -6.14
N PRO A 25 -2.00 16.38 -6.80
CA PRO A 25 -2.43 16.23 -8.19
C PRO A 25 -1.26 16.02 -9.17
N GLU A 26 -0.07 16.53 -8.85
CA GLU A 26 1.16 16.40 -9.64
C GLU A 26 1.56 14.93 -9.89
N TYR A 27 1.25 14.04 -8.96
CA TYR A 27 1.54 12.60 -9.09
C TYR A 27 0.50 11.84 -9.92
N SER A 28 -0.51 12.52 -10.48
CA SER A 28 -1.52 11.88 -11.33
C SER A 28 -0.96 11.46 -12.69
N ASN A 29 0.16 12.06 -13.13
CA ASN A 29 0.78 11.81 -14.44
C ASN A 29 1.97 10.83 -14.39
N ILE A 30 2.12 10.06 -13.31
CA ILE A 30 3.17 9.04 -13.23
C ILE A 30 2.82 7.89 -14.19
N ALA A 31 3.76 7.57 -15.09
CA ALA A 31 3.67 6.40 -15.95
C ALA A 31 4.01 5.14 -15.15
N TRP A 32 2.99 4.50 -14.58
CA TRP A 32 3.14 3.26 -13.82
C TRP A 32 3.43 2.06 -14.72
N SER A 33 4.24 1.14 -14.22
CA SER A 33 4.42 -0.19 -14.79
C SER A 33 3.20 -1.07 -14.49
N TYR A 34 2.74 -1.79 -15.51
CA TYR A 34 1.66 -2.76 -15.40
C TYR A 34 2.15 -4.21 -15.54
N ASP A 35 3.44 -4.43 -15.28
CA ASP A 35 4.03 -5.76 -15.23
C ASP A 35 3.32 -6.62 -14.16
N GLN A 36 2.57 -7.61 -14.64
CA GLN A 36 1.78 -8.49 -13.79
C GLN A 36 2.65 -9.53 -13.07
N ASP A 37 3.78 -9.91 -13.66
CA ASP A 37 4.68 -10.92 -13.10
C ASP A 37 5.41 -10.34 -11.89
N HIS A 38 5.88 -9.09 -11.99
CA HIS A 38 6.43 -8.37 -10.85
C HIS A 38 5.41 -8.17 -9.73
N PHE A 39 4.15 -7.86 -10.07
CA PHE A 39 3.10 -7.74 -9.06
C PHE A 39 2.81 -9.07 -8.36
N ALA A 40 2.72 -10.18 -9.12
CA ALA A 40 2.52 -11.51 -8.57
C ALA A 40 3.70 -11.93 -7.68
N ALA A 41 4.93 -11.69 -8.11
CA ALA A 41 6.13 -11.95 -7.31
C ALA A 41 6.14 -11.17 -5.99
N TRP A 42 5.68 -9.92 -6.00
CA TRP A 42 5.51 -9.12 -4.79
C TRP A 42 4.41 -9.69 -3.87
N CYS A 43 3.23 -10.00 -4.42
CA CYS A 43 2.12 -10.59 -3.66
C CYS A 43 2.54 -11.90 -2.98
N GLU A 44 3.26 -12.76 -3.70
CA GLU A 44 3.67 -14.08 -3.21
C GLU A 44 4.96 -14.06 -2.35
N GLY A 45 5.61 -12.89 -2.21
CA GLY A 45 6.87 -12.77 -1.47
C GLY A 45 8.02 -13.57 -2.11
N ARG A 46 8.19 -13.41 -3.42
CA ARG A 46 9.28 -13.97 -4.24
C ARG A 46 10.01 -12.89 -5.05
N THR A 47 10.18 -11.71 -4.46
CA THR A 47 10.89 -10.58 -5.07
C THR A 47 12.41 -10.77 -5.04
N GLY A 48 12.92 -11.70 -4.21
CA GLY A 48 14.34 -11.91 -4.01
C GLY A 48 14.96 -10.98 -2.96
N PHE A 49 14.18 -10.05 -2.42
CA PHE A 49 14.58 -9.17 -1.31
C PHE A 49 14.09 -9.76 0.01
N PRO A 50 14.99 -10.26 0.89
CA PRO A 50 14.59 -11.03 2.07
C PRO A 50 13.61 -10.30 3.00
N ILE A 51 13.76 -8.98 3.17
CA ILE A 51 12.89 -8.19 4.03
C ILE A 51 11.49 -8.00 3.44
N VAL A 52 11.38 -7.84 2.13
CA VAL A 52 10.09 -7.70 1.42
C VAL A 52 9.39 -9.05 1.40
N ASP A 53 10.11 -10.11 1.06
CA ASP A 53 9.58 -11.46 0.97
C ASP A 53 9.09 -11.96 2.33
N ALA A 54 9.85 -11.73 3.41
CA ALA A 54 9.42 -12.08 4.75
C ALA A 54 8.16 -11.31 5.18
N ALA A 55 8.08 -10.01 4.87
CA ALA A 55 6.91 -9.20 5.20
C ALA A 55 5.66 -9.65 4.43
N MET A 56 5.77 -9.88 3.12
CA MET A 56 4.64 -10.33 2.31
C MET A 56 4.16 -11.72 2.71
N ARG A 57 5.09 -12.64 3.02
CA ARG A 57 4.72 -13.96 3.58
C ARG A 57 4.06 -13.85 4.95
N GLN A 58 4.50 -12.93 5.81
CA GLN A 58 3.87 -12.66 7.09
C GLN A 58 2.41 -12.20 6.90
N LEU A 59 2.18 -11.25 5.99
CA LEU A 59 0.84 -10.78 5.64
C LEU A 59 -0.06 -11.92 5.17
N ASN A 60 0.41 -12.74 4.23
CA ASN A 60 -0.41 -13.79 3.63
C ASN A 60 -0.75 -14.93 4.60
N HIS A 61 0.11 -15.20 5.58
CA HIS A 61 -0.10 -16.28 6.52
C HIS A 61 -0.84 -15.85 7.79
N ILE A 62 -0.54 -14.65 8.31
CA ILE A 62 -1.02 -14.19 9.62
C ILE A 62 -2.14 -13.13 9.46
N GLY A 63 -2.24 -12.47 8.31
CA GLY A 63 -3.19 -11.37 8.08
C GLY A 63 -2.82 -10.09 8.83
N TYR A 64 -1.60 -10.00 9.36
CA TYR A 64 -1.07 -8.82 10.04
C TYR A 64 0.36 -8.56 9.59
N MET A 65 0.71 -7.29 9.42
CA MET A 65 2.05 -6.86 9.07
C MET A 65 2.49 -5.71 9.97
N HIS A 66 3.71 -5.78 10.52
CA HIS A 66 4.27 -4.70 11.33
C HIS A 66 4.34 -3.39 10.53
N ASN A 67 4.06 -2.25 11.17
CA ASN A 67 3.98 -0.95 10.50
C ASN A 67 5.24 -0.58 9.70
N ARG A 68 6.44 -0.88 10.22
CA ARG A 68 7.70 -0.65 9.48
C ARG A 68 7.76 -1.49 8.20
N CYS A 69 7.30 -2.74 8.27
CA CYS A 69 7.27 -3.63 7.11
C CYS A 69 6.27 -3.11 6.06
N ARG A 70 5.11 -2.59 6.49
CA ARG A 70 4.13 -1.94 5.59
C ARG A 70 4.78 -0.81 4.79
N MET A 71 5.53 0.08 5.45
CA MET A 71 6.24 1.17 4.78
C MET A 71 7.28 0.66 3.76
N ILE A 72 8.03 -0.40 4.12
CA ILE A 72 9.07 -0.96 3.25
C ILE A 72 8.45 -1.57 1.99
N VAL A 73 7.46 -2.46 2.15
CA VAL A 73 6.87 -3.16 0.99
C VAL A 73 6.05 -2.22 0.11
N ALA A 74 5.44 -1.18 0.68
CA ALA A 74 4.72 -0.15 -0.08
C ALA A 74 5.67 0.75 -0.89
N SER A 75 6.79 1.15 -0.29
CA SER A 75 7.84 1.88 -1.01
C SER A 75 8.44 1.02 -2.11
N PHE A 76 8.67 -0.27 -1.84
CA PHE A 76 9.22 -1.19 -2.84
C PHE A 76 8.30 -1.35 -4.05
N LEU A 77 6.99 -1.51 -3.81
CA LEU A 77 6.01 -1.63 -4.90
C LEU A 77 5.98 -0.37 -5.79
N SER A 78 5.93 0.81 -5.17
CA SER A 78 5.72 2.07 -5.87
C SER A 78 6.99 2.70 -6.46
N LYS A 79 8.17 2.47 -5.85
CA LYS A 79 9.43 3.10 -6.28
C LYS A 79 10.37 2.15 -6.99
N ASP A 80 10.50 0.91 -6.51
CA ASP A 80 11.42 -0.06 -7.11
C ASP A 80 10.76 -0.79 -8.28
N LEU A 81 9.52 -1.26 -8.11
CA LEU A 81 8.76 -1.91 -9.18
C LEU A 81 8.00 -0.92 -10.08
N LEU A 82 7.87 0.33 -9.63
CA LEU A 82 7.09 1.39 -10.28
C LEU A 82 5.64 0.96 -10.59
N ILE A 83 5.05 0.11 -9.76
CA ILE A 83 3.68 -0.38 -9.92
C ILE A 83 2.73 0.59 -9.22
N ASP A 84 1.54 0.77 -9.81
CA ASP A 84 0.49 1.62 -9.22
C ASP A 84 0.17 1.20 -7.79
N TRP A 85 0.38 2.12 -6.85
CA TRP A 85 0.15 1.95 -5.42
C TRP A 85 -1.29 1.52 -5.11
N ARG A 86 -2.27 1.89 -5.94
CA ARG A 86 -3.68 1.46 -5.79
C ARG A 86 -3.84 -0.06 -5.84
N LYS A 87 -2.98 -0.76 -6.59
CA LYS A 87 -2.97 -2.22 -6.61
C LYS A 87 -2.50 -2.79 -5.26
N GLY A 88 -1.46 -2.17 -4.68
CA GLY A 88 -0.94 -2.53 -3.37
C GLY A 88 -1.94 -2.25 -2.25
N GLU A 89 -2.60 -1.09 -2.29
CA GLU A 89 -3.67 -0.72 -1.36
C GLU A 89 -4.79 -1.76 -1.37
N ARG A 90 -5.29 -2.13 -2.56
CA ARG A 90 -6.33 -3.17 -2.69
C ARG A 90 -5.87 -4.51 -2.12
N TYR A 91 -4.65 -4.94 -2.45
CA TYR A 91 -4.10 -6.19 -1.92
C TYR A 91 -4.04 -6.20 -0.39
N PHE A 92 -3.60 -5.07 0.19
CA PHE A 92 -3.57 -4.88 1.63
C PHE A 92 -4.97 -4.94 2.25
N MET A 93 -5.98 -4.31 1.64
CA MET A 93 -7.35 -4.37 2.12
C MET A 93 -7.95 -5.79 2.09
N GLU A 94 -7.55 -6.62 1.13
CA GLU A 94 -8.02 -8.00 1.00
C GLU A 94 -7.38 -8.95 2.03
N HIS A 95 -6.15 -8.66 2.49
CA HIS A 95 -5.38 -9.59 3.34
C HIS A 95 -5.19 -9.12 4.79
N LEU A 96 -5.35 -7.82 5.08
CA LEU A 96 -5.18 -7.29 6.44
C LEU A 96 -6.45 -7.48 7.27
N ILE A 97 -6.30 -8.17 8.40
CA ILE A 97 -7.35 -8.31 9.42
C ILE A 97 -7.67 -6.94 10.06
N ASP A 98 -6.70 -6.02 10.08
CA ASP A 98 -6.83 -4.64 10.58
C ASP A 98 -7.03 -3.61 9.45
N GLY A 99 -7.59 -4.03 8.31
CA GLY A 99 -7.85 -3.18 7.15
C GLY A 99 -8.83 -2.02 7.45
N ASP A 100 -8.30 -0.90 7.93
CA ASP A 100 -9.00 0.37 8.03
C ASP A 100 -8.70 1.22 6.79
N PHE A 101 -9.73 1.54 6.00
CA PHE A 101 -9.60 2.27 4.75
C PHE A 101 -8.88 3.61 4.92
N ALA A 102 -9.19 4.37 5.98
CA ALA A 102 -8.58 5.68 6.22
C ALA A 102 -7.07 5.57 6.52
N SER A 103 -6.68 4.61 7.35
CA SER A 103 -5.27 4.38 7.71
C SER A 103 -4.48 3.73 6.58
N ASN A 104 -5.12 2.90 5.76
CA ASN A 104 -4.47 2.24 4.63
C ASN A 104 -4.25 3.23 3.48
N HIS A 105 -5.28 3.99 3.08
CA HIS A 105 -5.16 5.00 2.03
C HIS A 105 -4.11 6.07 2.38
N GLY A 106 -4.11 6.53 3.63
CA GLY A 106 -3.13 7.51 4.12
C GLY A 106 -1.70 6.98 4.24
N GLY A 107 -1.48 5.67 4.18
CA GLY A 107 -0.16 5.05 4.13
C GLY A 107 0.38 4.87 2.71
N TRP A 108 -0.49 4.89 1.69
CA TRP A 108 -0.14 4.69 0.28
C TRP A 108 -0.18 5.98 -0.55
N GLY A 109 -1.03 6.96 -0.20
CA GLY A 109 -1.29 8.19 -0.94
C GLY A 109 -0.38 9.39 -0.64
#